data_AF-A0A8S9I1P6-F1
#
_entry.id   AF-A0A8S9I1P6-F1
#
_cell.length_a   1.000
_cell.length_b   1.000
_cell.length_c   1.000
_cell.angle_alpha   90.00
_cell.angle_beta   90.00
_cell.angle_gamma   90.00
#
_symmetry.space_group_name_H-M   'P 1'
#
loop_
_entity.id
_entity.type
_entity.pdbx_description
1 polymer ?
#
loop_
_entity_poly.entity_id
_entity_poly.type
_entity_poly.pdbx_seq_one_letter_code
_entity_poly.pdbx_strand_id
1 'polypeptide(L)'
;MRTHAYDCENERIRYPNRVLVNLYARLGLHRYNLSEGTNLEFHHLKKFNTSMNFISSYRITLVAYDPATTSLVTFLVGVSEQIYGRLNLMVFIARPQANSPSPLRKEAVWPQLGITNDAYYDKGFPFWPTDFDDTERFYLLKDPELQGNDWIRLYLELALCSNDRNIPERHVSQLQIVRVAVETIEYVVVSFT
;
A
#
# COMPACT_ATOMS: atom_id res chain seq x y z
N MET A 1 -17.64 -9.17 14.40
CA MET A 1 -16.19 -8.91 14.41
C MET A 1 -15.93 -7.68 15.27
N ARG A 2 -15.15 -7.79 16.35
CA ARG A 2 -14.82 -6.64 17.21
C ARG A 2 -13.83 -5.75 16.46
N THR A 3 -14.08 -4.45 16.43
CA THR A 3 -13.20 -3.46 15.78
C THR A 3 -12.66 -2.48 16.81
N HIS A 4 -11.45 -2.01 16.60
CA HIS A 4 -10.83 -0.94 17.38
C HIS A 4 -10.70 0.30 16.52
N ALA A 5 -11.16 1.43 17.05
CA ALA A 5 -11.04 2.73 16.43
C ALA A 5 -9.88 3.49 17.08
N TYR A 6 -9.05 4.12 16.25
CA TYR A 6 -7.95 4.98 16.66
C TYR A 6 -8.10 6.33 15.99
N ASP A 7 -8.02 7.37 16.81
CA ASP A 7 -7.89 8.75 16.37
C ASP A 7 -6.39 9.09 16.28
N CYS A 8 -5.93 9.42 15.08
CA CYS A 8 -4.52 9.68 14.79
C CYS A 8 -4.14 11.16 14.96
N GLU A 9 -5.12 12.05 15.03
CA GLU A 9 -4.92 13.50 15.25
C GLU A 9 -4.73 13.79 16.73
N ASN A 10 -5.19 12.89 17.60
CA ASN A 10 -4.99 13.00 19.03
C ASN A 10 -3.57 12.58 19.44
N GLU A 11 -2.69 13.57 19.66
CA GLU A 11 -1.29 13.36 20.06
C GLU A 11 -1.12 12.56 21.36
N ARG A 12 -2.15 12.50 22.21
CA ARG A 12 -2.11 11.74 23.48
C ARG A 12 -2.31 10.24 23.26
N ILE A 13 -2.84 9.83 22.12
CA ILE A 13 -3.15 8.44 21.81
C ILE A 13 -2.01 7.84 20.98
N ARG A 14 -1.23 6.94 21.61
CA ARG A 14 -0.34 6.06 20.86
C ARG A 14 -1.13 4.87 20.35
N TYR A 15 -1.03 4.59 19.06
CA TYR A 15 -1.64 3.42 18.43
C TYR A 15 -0.56 2.46 17.91
N PRO A 16 -0.82 1.15 17.91
CA PRO A 16 0.15 0.15 17.47
C PRO A 16 0.38 0.25 15.95
N ASN A 17 1.54 -0.25 15.51
CA ASN A 17 1.87 -0.44 14.08
C ASN A 17 1.79 0.84 13.23
N ARG A 18 2.13 2.01 13.80
CA ARG A 18 2.04 3.31 13.12
C ARG A 18 2.68 3.33 11.74
N VAL A 19 3.88 2.76 11.61
CA VAL A 19 4.59 2.65 10.32
C VAL A 19 3.75 1.86 9.31
N LEU A 20 3.24 0.70 9.71
CA LEU A 20 2.46 -0.18 8.83
C LEU A 20 1.13 0.46 8.39
N VAL A 21 0.43 1.15 9.31
CA VAL A 21 -0.83 1.86 8.96
C VAL A 21 -0.56 3.01 7.98
N ASN A 22 0.55 3.75 8.14
CA ASN A 22 0.98 4.75 7.17
C ASN A 22 1.28 4.12 5.80
N LEU A 23 1.94 2.96 5.76
CA LEU A 23 2.22 2.24 4.52
C LEU A 23 0.93 1.78 3.83
N TYR A 24 -0.05 1.27 4.56
CA TYR A 24 -1.36 0.91 4.00
C TYR A 24 -2.11 2.11 3.43
N ALA A 25 -2.04 3.27 4.11
CA ALA A 25 -2.61 4.51 3.63
C ALA A 25 -1.98 4.94 2.29
N ARG A 26 -0.64 4.93 2.22
CA ARG A 26 0.12 5.20 0.98
C ARG A 26 -0.18 4.20 -0.13
N LEU A 27 -0.35 2.91 0.19
CA LEU A 27 -0.74 1.88 -0.77
C LEU A 27 -2.11 2.15 -1.41
N GLY A 28 -3.08 2.58 -0.61
CA GLY A 28 -4.40 2.96 -1.11
C GLY A 28 -4.33 4.17 -2.05
N LEU A 29 -3.55 5.20 -1.69
CA LEU A 29 -3.31 6.36 -2.55
C LEU A 29 -2.61 5.96 -3.86
N HIS A 30 -1.54 5.16 -3.78
CA HIS A 30 -0.81 4.70 -4.95
C HIS A 30 -1.74 3.95 -5.93
N ARG A 31 -2.59 3.05 -5.43
CA ARG A 31 -3.57 2.36 -6.28
C ARG A 31 -4.50 3.33 -7.01
N TYR A 32 -4.99 4.35 -6.31
CA TYR A 32 -5.92 5.32 -6.88
C TYR A 32 -5.22 6.22 -7.91
N ASN A 33 -4.02 6.69 -7.60
CA ASN A 33 -3.19 7.46 -8.52
C ASN A 33 -2.93 6.67 -9.81
N LEU A 34 -2.61 5.37 -9.69
CA LEU A 34 -2.40 4.49 -10.82
C LEU A 34 -3.69 4.27 -11.64
N SER A 35 -4.85 4.10 -10.99
CA SER A 35 -6.10 3.82 -11.71
C SER A 35 -6.73 5.05 -12.36
N GLU A 36 -6.61 6.22 -11.73
CA GLU A 36 -7.24 7.47 -12.20
C GLU A 36 -6.27 8.42 -12.90
N GLY A 37 -4.96 8.10 -12.95
CA GLY A 37 -3.95 8.98 -13.50
C GLY A 37 -3.79 10.28 -12.70
N THR A 38 -3.92 10.20 -11.38
CA THR A 38 -3.80 11.36 -10.48
C THR A 38 -2.46 11.34 -9.73
N ASN A 39 -2.11 12.44 -9.05
CA ASN A 39 -0.89 12.54 -8.24
C ASN A 39 -1.19 13.01 -6.82
N LEU A 40 -2.14 12.35 -6.14
CA LEU A 40 -2.44 12.67 -4.75
C LEU A 40 -1.30 12.24 -3.83
N GLU A 41 -0.83 13.15 -3.00
CA GLU A 41 0.27 12.93 -2.06
C GLU A 41 -0.26 12.67 -0.66
N PHE A 42 0.36 11.73 0.05
CA PHE A 42 0.01 11.44 1.43
C PHE A 42 0.41 12.61 2.35
N HIS A 43 -0.54 13.18 3.09
CA HIS A 43 -0.23 14.24 4.06
C HIS A 43 -0.22 13.73 5.50
N HIS A 44 -1.33 13.19 6.01
CA HIS A 44 -1.40 12.61 7.37
C HIS A 44 -2.60 11.68 7.56
N LEU A 45 -2.53 10.83 8.59
CA LEU A 45 -3.65 10.00 9.02
C LEU A 45 -4.62 10.80 9.91
N LYS A 46 -5.93 10.68 9.66
CA LYS A 46 -6.96 11.21 10.56
C LYS A 46 -7.38 10.19 11.59
N LYS A 47 -7.78 9.01 11.12
CA LYS A 47 -8.26 7.91 11.95
C LYS A 47 -8.20 6.59 11.22
N PHE A 48 -8.24 5.49 11.95
CA PHE A 48 -8.48 4.19 11.35
C PHE A 48 -9.24 3.25 12.28
N ASN A 49 -9.93 2.31 11.66
CA ASN A 49 -10.55 1.18 12.32
C ASN A 49 -9.82 -0.09 11.89
N THR A 50 -9.51 -0.97 12.84
CA THR A 50 -8.92 -2.29 12.55
C THR A 50 -9.77 -3.40 13.14
N SER A 51 -9.78 -4.56 12.50
CA SER A 51 -10.31 -5.78 13.09
C SER A 51 -9.33 -6.41 14.09
N MET A 52 -9.83 -7.17 15.07
CA MET A 52 -9.02 -7.84 16.09
C MET A 52 -8.67 -9.29 15.72
N ASN A 53 -7.98 -9.50 14.61
CA ASN A 53 -7.63 -10.84 14.15
C ASN A 53 -6.13 -10.96 13.85
N PHE A 54 -5.62 -12.20 13.81
CA PHE A 54 -4.25 -12.52 13.36
C PHE A 54 -3.92 -11.91 12.00
N ILE A 55 -4.92 -11.91 11.12
CA ILE A 55 -4.91 -11.23 9.83
C ILE A 55 -5.92 -10.09 9.94
N SER A 56 -5.43 -8.85 9.87
CA SER A 56 -6.24 -7.66 10.17
C SER A 56 -6.71 -6.97 8.89
N SER A 57 -7.88 -6.35 8.98
CA SER A 57 -8.41 -5.47 7.96
C SER A 57 -8.49 -4.06 8.53
N TYR A 58 -8.05 -3.09 7.76
CA TYR A 58 -7.93 -1.68 8.12
C TYR A 58 -8.86 -0.85 7.25
N ARG A 59 -9.65 0.02 7.88
CA ARG A 59 -10.32 1.14 7.22
C ARG A 59 -9.71 2.42 7.73
N ILE A 60 -9.03 3.12 6.85
CA ILE A 60 -8.21 4.28 7.15
C ILE A 60 -8.87 5.50 6.50
N THR A 61 -8.97 6.57 7.28
CA THR A 61 -9.28 7.91 6.79
C THR A 61 -8.00 8.74 6.90
N LEU A 62 -7.57 9.30 5.78
CA LEU A 62 -6.36 10.12 5.68
C LEU A 62 -6.68 11.45 4.99
N VAL A 63 -5.77 12.41 5.12
CA VAL A 63 -5.73 13.61 4.29
C VAL A 63 -4.66 13.42 3.24
N ALA A 64 -5.03 13.66 1.98
CA ALA A 64 -4.14 13.72 0.85
C ALA A 64 -4.03 15.17 0.36
N TYR A 65 -2.86 15.56 -0.08
CA TYR A 65 -2.63 16.81 -0.78
C TYR A 65 -2.77 16.57 -2.28
N ASP A 66 -3.51 17.44 -2.96
CA ASP A 66 -3.62 17.45 -4.41
C ASP A 66 -2.77 18.62 -4.95
N PRO A 67 -1.59 18.34 -5.55
CA PRO A 67 -0.74 19.37 -6.12
C PRO A 67 -1.41 20.14 -7.27
N ALA A 68 -2.32 19.51 -8.02
CA ALA A 68 -2.96 20.12 -9.17
C ALA A 68 -3.96 21.23 -8.77
N THR A 69 -4.64 21.04 -7.64
CA THR A 69 -5.62 22.01 -7.11
C THR A 69 -5.11 22.76 -5.88
N THR A 70 -3.90 22.45 -5.40
CA THR A 70 -3.32 22.99 -4.15
C THR A 70 -4.28 22.81 -2.97
N SER A 71 -4.98 21.68 -2.90
CA SER A 71 -6.05 21.45 -1.94
C SER A 71 -5.85 20.18 -1.12
N LEU A 72 -6.48 20.15 0.06
CA LEU A 72 -6.49 18.98 0.93
C LEU A 72 -7.77 18.19 0.73
N VAL A 73 -7.64 16.92 0.39
CA VAL A 73 -8.75 16.00 0.13
C VAL A 73 -8.78 14.94 1.23
N THR A 74 -9.95 14.73 1.83
CA THR A 74 -10.13 13.58 2.73
C THR A 74 -10.29 12.32 1.89
N PHE A 75 -9.51 11.29 2.21
CA PHE A 75 -9.42 10.08 1.41
C PHE A 75 -9.68 8.84 2.28
N LEU A 76 -10.33 7.85 1.70
CA LEU A 76 -10.68 6.58 2.35
C LEU A 76 -9.90 5.44 1.73
N VAL A 77 -9.23 4.68 2.60
CA VAL A 77 -8.47 3.49 2.23
C VAL A 77 -8.97 2.29 3.01
N GLY A 78 -9.05 1.14 2.35
CA GLY A 78 -9.44 -0.13 2.92
C GLY A 78 -8.41 -1.17 2.51
N VAL A 79 -7.67 -1.74 3.46
CA VAL A 79 -6.67 -2.77 3.20
C VAL A 79 -6.98 -3.99 4.05
N SER A 80 -6.98 -5.16 3.45
CA SER A 80 -7.08 -6.43 4.18
C SER A 80 -5.82 -7.22 3.97
N GLU A 81 -5.17 -7.57 5.06
CA GLU A 81 -4.16 -8.62 5.03
C GLU A 81 -4.83 -9.94 4.63
N GLN A 82 -4.11 -10.79 3.91
CA GLN A 82 -4.55 -12.14 3.53
C GLN A 82 -3.70 -13.23 4.18
N ILE A 83 -2.43 -12.92 4.52
CA ILE A 83 -1.49 -13.83 5.16
C ILE A 83 -0.64 -13.03 6.17
N TYR A 84 -0.36 -13.63 7.33
CA TYR A 84 0.55 -13.05 8.34
C TYR A 84 2.02 -13.31 7.99
N GLY A 85 2.89 -12.33 8.23
CA GLY A 85 4.35 -12.49 8.07
C GLY A 85 4.84 -12.41 6.62
N ARG A 86 3.97 -12.07 5.65
CA ARG A 86 4.32 -11.93 4.24
C ARG A 86 3.54 -10.78 3.61
N LEU A 87 4.09 -10.19 2.55
CA LEU A 87 3.37 -9.19 1.76
C LEU A 87 2.26 -9.86 0.96
N ASN A 88 1.06 -9.92 1.54
CA ASN A 88 -0.16 -10.35 0.84
C ASN A 88 -1.33 -9.48 1.31
N LEU A 89 -1.66 -8.47 0.51
CA LEU A 89 -2.59 -7.40 0.85
C LEU A 89 -3.62 -7.25 -0.26
N MET A 90 -4.88 -7.12 0.12
CA MET A 90 -5.97 -6.72 -0.74
C MET A 90 -6.37 -5.28 -0.41
N VAL A 91 -6.16 -4.35 -1.33
CA VAL A 91 -6.82 -3.04 -1.25
C VAL A 91 -8.29 -3.26 -1.69
N PHE A 92 -9.27 -2.86 -0.88
CA PHE A 92 -10.69 -2.99 -1.21
C PHE A 92 -11.44 -1.65 -1.18
N ILE A 93 -10.81 -0.59 -0.67
CA ILE A 93 -11.28 0.80 -0.81
C ILE A 93 -10.06 1.66 -1.13
N ALA A 94 -10.17 2.51 -2.14
CA ALA A 94 -9.20 3.56 -2.45
C ALA A 94 -9.95 4.67 -3.19
N ARG A 95 -10.45 5.67 -2.47
CA ARG A 95 -11.21 6.77 -3.09
C ARG A 95 -11.27 8.02 -2.21
N PRO A 96 -11.45 9.21 -2.81
CA PRO A 96 -11.84 10.41 -2.07
C PRO A 96 -13.15 10.19 -1.29
N GLN A 97 -13.22 10.81 -0.11
CA GLN A 97 -14.44 10.88 0.66
C GLN A 97 -15.39 11.89 0.00
N ALA A 98 -16.63 11.48 -0.24
CA ALA A 98 -17.63 12.39 -0.79
C ALA A 98 -17.99 13.46 0.25
N ASN A 99 -18.20 14.69 -0.21
CA ASN A 99 -18.59 15.83 0.63
C ASN A 99 -20.02 15.71 1.21
N SER A 100 -20.81 14.74 0.75
CA SER A 100 -22.13 14.42 1.30
C SER A 100 -22.21 12.98 1.79
N PRO A 101 -22.87 12.72 2.94
CA PRO A 101 -23.21 11.36 3.33
C PRO A 101 -24.25 10.83 2.34
N SER A 102 -23.81 10.05 1.36
CA SER A 102 -24.73 9.30 0.52
C SER A 102 -25.52 8.34 1.42
N PRO A 103 -26.86 8.43 1.46
CA PRO A 103 -27.68 7.54 2.30
C PRO A 103 -27.64 6.06 1.86
N LEU A 104 -26.97 5.76 0.73
CA LEU A 104 -27.02 4.46 0.07
C LEU A 104 -25.64 3.82 -0.17
N ARG A 105 -24.53 4.46 0.22
CA ARG A 105 -23.24 3.77 0.20
C ARG A 105 -23.20 2.84 1.40
N LYS A 106 -23.68 1.60 1.20
CA LYS A 106 -23.32 0.46 2.05
C LYS A 106 -21.82 0.59 2.29
N GLU A 107 -21.42 0.84 3.54
CA GLU A 107 -20.01 0.77 3.92
C GLU A 107 -19.49 -0.52 3.31
N ALA A 108 -18.46 -0.43 2.46
CA ALA A 108 -17.94 -1.60 1.77
C ALA A 108 -17.69 -2.65 2.86
N VAL A 109 -18.48 -3.72 2.87
CA VAL A 109 -18.50 -4.71 3.96
C VAL A 109 -17.06 -5.18 4.14
N TRP A 110 -16.64 -5.44 5.39
CA TRP A 110 -15.31 -5.99 5.61
C TRP A 110 -15.17 -7.22 4.71
N PRO A 111 -14.17 -7.26 3.81
CA PRO A 111 -14.02 -8.41 2.95
C PRO A 111 -13.97 -9.63 3.86
N GLN A 112 -14.83 -10.61 3.59
CA GLN A 112 -14.72 -11.89 4.26
C GLN A 112 -13.33 -12.41 3.91
N LEU A 113 -12.57 -12.85 4.92
CA LEU A 113 -11.27 -13.51 4.75
C LEU A 113 -11.51 -14.76 3.89
N GLY A 114 -11.49 -14.59 2.58
CA GLY A 114 -11.48 -15.67 1.63
C GLY A 114 -10.06 -16.20 1.63
N ILE A 115 -9.89 -17.46 2.02
CA ILE A 115 -8.71 -18.21 1.62
C ILE A 115 -8.81 -18.28 0.10
N THR A 116 -8.21 -17.31 -0.60
CA THR A 116 -8.13 -17.36 -2.05
C THR A 116 -7.17 -18.51 -2.37
N ASN A 117 -7.75 -19.63 -2.74
CA ASN A 117 -7.05 -20.83 -3.21
C ASN A 117 -6.49 -20.58 -4.63
N ASP A 118 -5.85 -19.42 -4.83
CA ASP A 118 -5.25 -19.07 -6.12
C ASP A 118 -3.99 -19.91 -6.28
N ALA A 119 -4.12 -20.94 -7.11
CA ALA A 119 -3.04 -21.82 -7.54
C ALA A 119 -1.83 -21.08 -8.15
N TYR A 120 -1.97 -19.79 -8.47
CA TYR A 120 -0.87 -18.92 -8.90
C TYR A 120 0.18 -18.68 -7.79
N TYR A 121 -0.23 -18.63 -6.52
CA TYR A 121 0.70 -18.45 -5.39
C TYR A 121 1.44 -19.73 -4.98
N ASP A 122 1.07 -20.89 -5.57
CA ASP A 122 1.65 -22.19 -5.23
C ASP A 122 3.01 -22.44 -5.91
N LYS A 123 3.40 -21.59 -6.89
CA LYS A 123 4.68 -21.69 -7.60
C LYS A 123 5.89 -21.15 -6.83
N GLY A 124 5.68 -20.64 -5.60
CA GLY A 124 6.73 -19.99 -4.81
C GLY A 124 7.12 -18.61 -5.39
N PHE A 125 7.76 -17.78 -4.56
CA PHE A 125 8.35 -16.54 -5.05
C PHE A 125 9.62 -16.87 -5.87
N PRO A 126 9.83 -16.20 -7.02
CA PRO A 126 11.02 -16.42 -7.81
C PRO A 126 12.27 -16.01 -7.04
N PHE A 127 13.37 -16.73 -7.27
CA PHE A 127 14.69 -16.28 -6.82
C PHE A 127 15.14 -15.08 -7.66
N TRP A 128 16.06 -14.28 -7.09
CA TRP A 128 16.73 -13.25 -7.86
C TRP A 128 17.44 -13.88 -9.07
N PRO A 129 17.22 -13.38 -10.30
CA PRO A 129 17.85 -13.93 -11.51
C PRO A 129 19.38 -13.94 -11.42
N THR A 130 20.01 -14.96 -12.02
CA THR A 130 21.47 -15.07 -12.11
C THR A 130 22.08 -14.05 -13.08
N ASP A 131 21.33 -13.73 -14.14
CA ASP A 131 21.67 -12.75 -15.17
C ASP A 131 20.40 -11.99 -15.60
N PHE A 132 20.60 -10.95 -16.41
CA PHE A 132 19.53 -10.09 -16.96
C PHE A 132 19.67 -9.99 -18.48
N ASP A 133 20.23 -11.03 -19.11
CA ASP A 133 20.52 -11.03 -20.54
C ASP A 133 19.21 -11.09 -21.37
N ASP A 134 18.18 -11.69 -20.77
CA ASP A 134 16.81 -11.67 -21.28
C ASP A 134 16.16 -10.31 -21.03
N THR A 135 16.49 -9.34 -21.88
CA THR A 135 15.92 -7.98 -21.86
C THR A 135 14.44 -7.93 -22.29
N GLU A 136 13.94 -9.03 -22.87
CA GLU A 136 12.54 -9.19 -23.23
C GLU A 136 11.69 -9.49 -21.99
N ARG A 137 12.27 -10.21 -21.03
CA ARG A 137 11.63 -10.59 -19.78
C ARG A 137 11.89 -9.63 -18.63
N PHE A 138 13.13 -9.15 -18.49
CA PHE A 138 13.54 -8.32 -17.37
C PHE A 138 13.85 -6.89 -17.81
N TYR A 139 13.21 -5.95 -17.14
CA TYR A 139 13.55 -4.55 -17.22
C TYR A 139 14.36 -4.12 -16.00
N LEU A 140 15.63 -3.79 -16.21
CA LEU A 140 16.51 -3.28 -15.16
C LEU A 140 16.41 -1.76 -15.09
N LEU A 141 15.90 -1.24 -13.96
CA LEU A 141 15.68 0.19 -13.79
C LEU A 141 16.99 0.94 -13.65
N LYS A 142 17.06 2.11 -14.28
CA LYS A 142 18.19 3.04 -14.17
C LYS A 142 18.01 3.96 -12.97
N ASP A 143 19.10 4.53 -12.47
CA ASP A 143 19.07 5.43 -11.30
C ASP A 143 18.05 6.59 -11.40
N PRO A 144 17.86 7.28 -12.55
CA PRO A 144 16.85 8.32 -12.66
C PRO A 144 15.41 7.80 -12.49
N GLU A 145 15.13 6.61 -13.01
CA GLU A 145 13.81 5.96 -12.88
C GLU A 145 13.56 5.53 -11.44
N LEU A 146 14.61 5.13 -10.71
CA LEU A 146 14.50 4.83 -9.28
C LEU A 146 14.19 6.08 -8.45
N GLN A 147 14.73 7.24 -8.82
CA GLN A 147 14.49 8.49 -8.11
C GLN A 147 13.09 9.07 -8.36
N GLY A 148 12.50 8.82 -9.53
CA GLY A 148 11.15 9.28 -9.87
C GLY A 148 10.01 8.39 -9.37
N ASN A 149 10.30 7.15 -8.95
CA ASN A 149 9.27 6.15 -8.64
C ASN A 149 9.23 5.80 -7.14
N ASP A 150 8.52 6.62 -6.38
CA ASP A 150 8.32 6.40 -4.93
C ASP A 150 7.59 5.08 -4.59
N TRP A 151 6.89 4.48 -5.56
CA TRP A 151 6.16 3.24 -5.34
C TRP A 151 7.10 2.07 -5.05
N ILE A 152 8.28 1.99 -5.68
CA ILE A 152 9.21 0.87 -5.45
C ILE A 152 9.63 0.84 -3.98
N ARG A 153 9.98 2.02 -3.44
CA ARG A 153 10.30 2.17 -2.03
C ARG A 153 9.12 1.78 -1.15
N LEU A 154 7.90 2.20 -1.51
CA LEU A 154 6.69 1.79 -0.79
C LEU A 154 6.53 0.27 -0.72
N TYR A 155 6.70 -0.46 -1.82
CA TYR A 155 6.58 -1.93 -1.83
C TYR A 155 7.70 -2.61 -1.04
N LEU A 156 8.93 -2.08 -1.06
CA LEU A 156 10.03 -2.56 -0.23
C LEU A 156 9.73 -2.40 1.26
N GLU A 157 9.27 -1.21 1.67
CA GLU A 157 8.90 -0.91 3.06
C GLU A 157 7.73 -1.79 3.52
N LEU A 158 6.72 -1.99 2.66
CA LEU A 158 5.60 -2.92 2.91
C LEU A 158 6.08 -4.35 3.11
N ALA A 159 6.94 -4.86 2.22
CA ALA A 159 7.47 -6.22 2.33
C ALA A 159 8.22 -6.45 3.65
N LEU A 160 9.06 -5.48 4.03
CA LEU A 160 9.84 -5.53 5.26
C LEU A 160 8.94 -5.49 6.51
N CYS A 161 8.03 -4.53 6.59
CA CYS A 161 7.13 -4.37 7.75
C CYS A 161 6.06 -5.47 7.83
N SER A 162 5.66 -6.09 6.71
CA SER A 162 4.79 -7.26 6.73
C SER A 162 5.48 -8.51 7.29
N ASN A 163 6.78 -8.65 7.06
CA ASN A 163 7.59 -9.76 7.58
C ASN A 163 8.01 -9.54 9.05
N ASP A 164 8.47 -8.33 9.40
CA ASP A 164 8.81 -7.93 10.77
C ASP A 164 8.04 -6.67 11.17
N ARG A 165 6.92 -6.85 11.88
CA ARG A 165 6.07 -5.76 12.36
C ARG A 165 6.71 -4.92 13.46
N ASN A 166 7.75 -5.44 14.11
CA ASN A 166 8.45 -4.75 15.20
C ASN A 166 9.70 -4.02 14.72
N ILE A 167 9.95 -3.98 13.41
CA ILE A 167 11.10 -3.31 12.87
C ILE A 167 11.10 -1.82 13.28
N PRO A 168 12.20 -1.30 13.85
CA PRO A 168 12.30 0.10 14.20
C PRO A 168 12.19 1.00 12.96
N GLU A 169 11.40 2.08 13.06
CA GLU A 169 11.22 3.05 11.98
C GLU A 169 12.54 3.60 11.42
N ARG A 170 13.55 3.79 12.28
CA ARG A 170 14.90 4.19 11.88
C ARG A 170 15.59 3.24 10.89
N HIS A 171 15.28 1.94 10.94
CA HIS A 171 15.87 0.97 10.03
C HIS A 171 15.15 1.01 8.68
N VAL A 172 13.83 1.26 8.70
CA VAL A 172 13.03 1.46 7.49
C VAL A 172 13.47 2.73 6.76
N SER A 173 13.72 3.82 7.48
CA SER A 173 14.17 5.08 6.87
C SER A 173 15.59 4.99 6.26
N GLN A 174 16.44 4.10 6.79
CA GLN A 174 17.81 3.88 6.31
C GLN A 174 17.91 2.96 5.08
N LEU A 175 16.79 2.42 4.58
CA LEU A 175 16.79 1.55 3.40
C LEU A 175 17.35 2.28 2.18
N GLN A 176 18.29 1.60 1.52
CA GLN A 176 18.88 2.02 0.24
C GLN A 176 18.51 1.00 -0.82
N ILE A 177 17.89 1.47 -1.90
CA ILE A 177 17.60 0.64 -3.07
C ILE A 177 18.88 0.59 -3.91
N VAL A 178 19.46 -0.61 -4.02
CA VAL A 178 20.72 -0.83 -4.75
C VAL A 178 20.45 -1.24 -6.20
N ARG A 179 19.40 -2.03 -6.43
CA ARG A 179 19.05 -2.56 -7.76
C ARG A 179 17.59 -2.98 -7.81
N VAL A 180 16.93 -2.75 -8.93
CA VAL A 180 15.53 -3.15 -9.16
C VAL A 180 15.38 -3.72 -10.55
N ALA A 181 14.83 -4.92 -10.63
CA ALA A 181 14.39 -5.53 -11.87
C ALA A 181 12.88 -5.73 -11.82
N VAL A 182 12.20 -5.44 -12.92
CA VAL A 182 10.76 -5.66 -13.10
C VAL A 182 10.59 -6.72 -14.19
N GLU A 183 9.79 -7.73 -13.88
CA GLU A 183 9.38 -8.77 -14.83
C GLU A 183 7.89 -8.57 -15.12
N THR A 184 7.52 -8.52 -16.41
CA THR A 184 6.13 -8.41 -16.85
C THR A 184 5.70 -9.71 -17.53
N ILE A 185 4.42 -10.09 -17.35
CA ILE A 185 3.88 -11.33 -17.93
C ILE A 185 3.57 -11.17 -19.43
N GLU A 186 3.39 -9.92 -19.87
CA GLU A 186 3.19 -9.54 -21.27
C GLU A 186 4.19 -8.46 -21.66
N TYR A 187 4.52 -8.38 -22.96
CA TYR A 187 5.27 -7.27 -23.52
C TYR A 187 4.44 -5.99 -23.46
N VAL A 188 4.62 -5.23 -22.39
CA VAL A 188 4.09 -3.88 -22.25
C VAL A 188 5.28 -2.94 -22.33
N VAL A 189 5.21 -1.92 -23.18
CA VAL A 189 6.17 -0.81 -23.11
C VAL A 189 5.95 -0.13 -21.76
N VAL A 190 6.79 -0.49 -20.78
CA VAL A 190 6.73 0.13 -19.45
C VAL A 190 7.31 1.53 -19.58
N SER A 191 6.43 2.50 -19.73
CA SER A 191 6.80 3.91 -19.75
C SER A 191 6.94 4.39 -18.30
N PHE A 192 8.16 4.55 -17.83
CA PHE A 192 8.44 5.30 -16.61
C PHE A 192 8.54 6.78 -16.99
N THR A 193 7.46 7.53 -16.83
CA THR A 193 7.43 9.00 -16.96
C THR A 193 7.56 9.66 -15.60
#